data_AF-A0AAW4BHZ5-F1
#
_entry.id   AF-A0AAW4BHZ5-F1
#
_cell.length_a   1.000
_cell.length_b   1.000
_cell.length_c   1.000
_cell.angle_alpha   90.00
_cell.angle_beta   90.00
_cell.angle_gamma   90.00
#
_symmetry.space_group_name_H-M   'P 1'
#
loop_
_entity.id
_entity.type
_entity.pdbx_description
1 polymer ?
#
loop_
_entity_poly.entity_id
_entity_poly.type
_entity_poly.pdbx_seq_one_letter_code
_entity_poly.pdbx_strand_id
1 'polypeptide(L)'
;MYLKSISVLLITALLNACSSYAGSIPETPWSVSISMPTFYPVSVTQAYGVNDAQDWTSPLHTFSQFMRISAFENINKRFHEYDGFGLPIQDYAMNQK
;
A
#
# COMPACT_ATOMS: atom_id res chain seq x y z
N MET A 1 34.01 -38.64 1.80
CA MET A 1 33.25 -38.42 0.54
C MET A 1 31.80 -37.97 0.78
N TYR A 2 31.13 -38.47 1.84
CA TYR A 2 29.74 -38.11 2.19
C TYR A 2 29.48 -36.63 2.55
N LEU A 3 30.38 -35.98 3.30
CA LEU A 3 30.18 -34.56 3.70
C LEU A 3 30.11 -33.58 2.52
N LYS A 4 30.88 -33.82 1.44
CA LYS A 4 30.81 -32.99 0.23
C LYS A 4 29.45 -33.10 -0.45
N SER A 5 28.92 -34.32 -0.56
CA SER A 5 27.61 -34.56 -1.16
C SER A 5 26.46 -33.94 -0.36
N ILE A 6 26.53 -33.98 0.98
CA ILE A 6 25.53 -33.32 1.85
C ILE A 6 25.58 -31.80 1.70
N SER A 7 26.78 -31.22 1.62
CA SER A 7 26.95 -29.77 1.45
C SER A 7 26.40 -29.28 0.11
N VAL A 8 26.62 -30.02 -0.98
CA VAL A 8 26.05 -29.69 -2.29
C VAL A 8 24.52 -29.74 -2.27
N LEU A 9 23.94 -30.76 -1.62
CA LEU A 9 22.48 -30.92 -1.49
C LEU A 9 21.83 -29.79 -0.68
N LEU A 10 22.50 -29.33 0.38
CA LEU A 10 22.01 -28.23 1.20
C LEU A 10 22.06 -26.90 0.43
N ILE A 11 23.14 -26.67 -0.33
CA ILE A 11 23.27 -25.46 -1.17
C ILE A 11 22.21 -25.45 -2.27
N THR A 12 21.96 -26.56 -2.96
CA THR A 12 20.89 -26.62 -3.97
C THR A 12 19.50 -26.45 -3.36
N ALA A 13 19.23 -26.98 -2.16
CA ALA A 13 17.96 -26.76 -1.47
C ALA A 13 17.75 -25.29 -1.08
N LEU A 14 18.79 -24.62 -0.57
CA LEU A 14 18.73 -23.20 -0.18
C LEU A 14 18.60 -22.26 -1.39
N LEU A 15 19.19 -22.61 -2.54
CA LEU A 15 19.07 -21.82 -3.78
C LEU A 15 17.64 -21.84 -4.37
N ASN A 16 16.85 -22.89 -4.12
CA ASN A 16 15.46 -22.97 -4.55
C ASN A 16 14.49 -22.17 -3.64
N ALA A 17 14.92 -21.77 -2.43
CA ALA A 17 14.07 -20.96 -1.55
C ALA A 17 13.92 -19.50 -2.04
N CYS A 18 14.89 -19.01 -2.81
CA CYS A 18 14.85 -17.66 -3.39
C CYS A 18 13.93 -17.54 -4.61
N SER A 19 13.39 -18.63 -5.15
CA SER A 19 12.36 -18.58 -6.20
C SER A 19 10.95 -18.54 -5.62
N SER A 20 10.80 -18.03 -4.39
CA SER A 20 9.49 -17.76 -3.79
C SER A 20 8.73 -16.84 -4.74
N TYR A 21 7.87 -17.46 -5.55
CA TYR A 21 7.04 -16.81 -6.52
C TYR A 21 6.03 -15.99 -5.74
N ALA A 22 6.30 -14.70 -5.57
CA ALA A 22 5.24 -13.74 -5.32
C ALA A 22 4.34 -13.83 -6.56
N GLY A 23 3.09 -14.24 -6.37
CA GLY A 23 2.10 -14.29 -7.45
C GLY A 23 2.13 -13.03 -8.31
N SER A 24 1.67 -13.14 -9.56
CA SER A 24 1.62 -11.99 -10.48
C SER A 24 1.08 -10.75 -9.78
N ILE A 25 1.94 -9.74 -9.58
CA ILE A 25 1.51 -8.41 -9.17
C ILE A 25 0.44 -7.99 -10.19
N PRO A 26 -0.71 -7.42 -9.76
CA PRO A 26 -1.79 -7.07 -10.67
C PRO A 26 -1.25 -6.35 -11.91
N GLU A 27 -1.52 -6.89 -13.10
CA GLU A 27 -0.94 -6.41 -14.36
C GLU A 27 -1.28 -4.94 -14.64
N THR A 28 -2.38 -4.46 -14.06
CA THR A 28 -2.79 -3.06 -14.12
C THR A 28 -2.25 -2.33 -12.87
N PRO A 29 -1.47 -1.25 -13.03
CA PRO A 29 -1.09 -0.39 -11.92
C PRO A 29 -2.33 0.13 -11.19
N TRP A 30 -2.35 0.00 -9.87
CA TRP A 30 -3.42 0.49 -9.02
C TRP A 30 -2.82 1.25 -7.84
N SER A 31 -3.59 2.17 -7.29
CA SER A 31 -3.20 3.00 -6.13
C SER A 31 -4.29 2.95 -5.07
N VAL A 32 -3.88 3.10 -3.82
CA VAL A 32 -4.78 3.26 -2.68
C VAL A 32 -4.63 4.68 -2.17
N SER A 33 -5.77 5.34 -1.95
CA SER A 33 -5.84 6.67 -1.34
C SER A 33 -6.76 6.61 -0.13
N ILE A 34 -6.53 7.49 0.84
CA ILE A 34 -7.35 7.57 2.06
C ILE A 34 -7.99 8.94 2.12
N SER A 35 -9.30 8.94 2.37
CA SER A 35 -10.07 10.13 2.71
C SER A 35 -10.40 10.09 4.19
N MET A 36 -10.10 11.18 4.90
CA MET A 36 -10.37 11.32 6.32
C MET A 36 -11.00 12.69 6.60
N PRO A 37 -11.83 12.83 7.65
CA PRO A 37 -12.32 14.12 8.09
C PRO A 37 -11.17 15.01 8.55
N THR A 38 -11.26 16.32 8.29
CA THR A 38 -10.22 17.28 8.70
C THR A 38 -10.08 17.38 10.23
N PHE A 39 -11.19 17.32 10.97
CA PHE A 39 -11.17 17.42 12.43
C PHE A 39 -10.83 16.11 13.14
N TYR A 40 -10.88 14.98 12.44
CA TYR A 40 -10.60 13.66 12.99
C TYR A 40 -9.61 12.93 12.09
N PRO A 41 -8.36 13.42 12.03
CA PRO A 41 -7.41 12.86 11.09
C PRO A 41 -6.95 11.49 11.59
N VAL A 42 -6.90 10.52 10.69
CA VAL A 42 -6.52 9.13 10.98
C VAL A 42 -5.15 8.89 10.42
N SER A 43 -4.18 8.47 11.24
CA SER A 43 -2.85 8.08 10.76
C SER A 43 -2.82 6.58 10.43
N VAL A 44 -2.48 6.26 9.18
CA VAL A 44 -2.27 4.90 8.71
C VAL A 44 -0.79 4.62 8.70
N THR A 45 -0.39 3.66 9.53
CA THR A 45 1.01 3.27 9.74
C THR A 45 1.45 2.16 8.79
N GLN A 46 0.50 1.37 8.28
CA GLN A 46 0.75 0.24 7.39
C GLN A 46 -0.42 0.08 6.42
N ALA A 47 -0.10 -0.22 5.17
CA ALA A 47 -1.06 -0.59 4.15
C ALA A 47 -0.50 -1.78 3.37
N TYR A 48 -1.32 -2.81 3.16
CA TYR A 48 -0.93 -4.04 2.47
C TYR A 48 -2.07 -4.51 1.57
N GLY A 49 -1.72 -5.07 0.41
CA GLY A 49 -2.64 -5.84 -0.41
C GLY A 49 -2.61 -7.30 0.03
N VAL A 50 -3.79 -7.92 0.20
CA VAL A 50 -3.96 -9.34 0.50
C VAL A 50 -4.70 -10.00 -0.65
N ASN A 51 -4.22 -11.16 -1.08
CA ASN A 51 -4.92 -12.01 -2.04
C ASN A 51 -4.99 -13.44 -1.50
N ASP A 52 -6.15 -13.79 -0.95
CA ASP A 52 -6.37 -15.11 -0.34
C ASP A 52 -6.37 -16.25 -1.37
N ALA A 53 -6.74 -15.97 -2.64
CA ALA A 53 -6.81 -16.98 -3.68
C ALA A 53 -5.43 -17.43 -4.19
N GLN A 54 -4.44 -16.56 -4.10
CA GLN A 54 -3.05 -16.79 -4.55
C GLN A 54 -2.04 -16.81 -3.40
N ASP A 55 -2.52 -16.74 -2.15
CA ASP A 55 -1.73 -16.78 -0.91
C ASP A 55 -0.55 -15.80 -0.90
N TRP A 56 -0.83 -14.52 -1.18
CA TRP A 56 0.19 -13.48 -1.06
C TRP A 56 -0.30 -12.27 -0.28
N THR A 57 0.63 -11.65 0.44
CA THR A 57 0.48 -10.34 1.08
C THR A 57 1.65 -9.46 0.65
N SER A 58 1.36 -8.26 0.15
CA SER A 58 2.39 -7.32 -0.30
C SER A 58 2.22 -5.97 0.39
N PRO A 59 3.27 -5.40 1.00
CA PRO A 59 3.23 -4.02 1.48
C PRO A 59 3.04 -3.04 0.31
N LEU A 60 2.25 -2.00 0.55
CA LEU A 60 2.09 -0.88 -0.38
C LEU A 60 3.25 0.11 -0.16
N HIS A 61 4.41 -0.17 -0.75
CA HIS A 61 5.66 0.57 -0.57
C HIS A 61 5.60 2.07 -0.90
N THR A 62 4.59 2.52 -1.63
CA THR A 62 4.36 3.93 -2.00
C THR A 62 3.20 4.58 -1.24
N PHE A 63 2.60 3.90 -0.26
CA PHE A 63 1.60 4.51 0.60
C PHE A 63 2.29 5.47 1.59
N SER A 64 2.34 6.76 1.23
CA SER A 64 2.85 7.82 2.09
C SER A 64 1.70 8.74 2.48
N GLN A 65 1.35 8.74 3.75
CA GLN A 65 0.34 9.64 4.28
C GLN A 65 0.99 10.92 4.81
N PHE A 66 0.63 12.06 4.22
CA PHE A 66 1.05 13.37 4.71
C PHE A 66 -0.09 14.08 5.42
N MET A 67 -0.08 14.06 6.76
CA MET A 67 -1.06 14.74 7.61
C MET A 67 -1.21 16.24 7.30
N ARG A 68 -0.15 16.88 6.80
CA ARG A 68 -0.21 18.28 6.36
C ARG A 68 -1.28 18.51 5.29
N ILE A 69 -1.56 17.53 4.43
CA ILE A 69 -2.54 17.66 3.34
C ILE A 69 -3.97 17.80 3.89
N SER A 70 -4.31 17.15 5.01
CA SER A 70 -5.66 17.19 5.59
C SER A 70 -5.98 18.47 6.38
N ALA A 71 -5.03 19.40 6.51
CA ALA A 71 -5.23 20.65 7.24
C ALA A 71 -6.40 21.47 6.66
N PHE A 72 -7.23 22.03 7.54
CA PHE A 72 -8.43 22.79 7.17
C PHE A 72 -8.13 23.95 6.22
N GLU A 73 -7.00 24.64 6.43
CA GLU A 73 -6.57 25.74 5.56
C GLU A 73 -6.42 25.32 4.09
N ASN A 74 -6.03 24.07 3.83
CA ASN A 74 -5.83 23.59 2.46
C ASN A 74 -7.16 23.33 1.76
N ILE A 75 -8.14 22.77 2.46
CA ILE A 75 -9.46 22.48 1.88
C ILE A 75 -10.32 23.74 1.78
N ASN A 76 -10.19 24.67 2.74
CA ASN A 76 -10.91 25.95 2.72
C ASN A 76 -10.51 26.86 1.54
N LYS A 77 -9.28 26.71 1.00
CA LYS A 77 -8.86 27.40 -0.24
C LYS A 77 -9.68 26.96 -1.47
N ARG A 78 -10.25 25.76 -1.44
CA ARG A 78 -11.00 25.17 -2.55
C ARG A 78 -12.50 25.09 -2.29
N PHE A 79 -12.89 24.93 -1.03
CA PHE A 79 -14.27 24.85 -0.55
C PHE A 79 -14.47 25.86 0.58
N HIS A 80 -14.78 27.10 0.20
CA HIS A 80 -14.91 28.20 1.15
C HIS A 80 -16.04 28.00 2.19
N GLU A 81 -17.01 27.14 1.89
CA GLU A 81 -18.14 26.82 2.78
C GLU A 81 -18.00 25.45 3.46
N TYR A 82 -16.85 24.78 3.32
CA TYR A 82 -16.65 23.48 3.97
C TYR A 82 -16.52 23.68 5.47
N ASP A 83 -17.46 23.11 6.22
CA ASP A 83 -17.55 23.22 7.67
C ASP A 83 -16.64 22.21 8.41
N GLY A 84 -15.87 21.41 7.67
CA GLY A 84 -15.00 20.36 8.22
C GLY A 84 -15.71 19.05 8.53
N PHE A 85 -17.03 18.97 8.27
CA PHE A 85 -17.85 17.79 8.43
C PHE A 85 -18.26 17.24 7.05
N GLY A 86 -18.08 15.94 6.86
CA GLY A 86 -18.35 15.27 5.57
C GLY A 86 -17.14 15.23 4.63
N LEU A 87 -17.23 14.39 3.61
CA LEU A 87 -16.22 14.28 2.56
C LEU A 87 -16.81 14.93 1.31
N PRO A 88 -16.23 16.01 0.75
CA PRO A 88 -16.65 16.48 -0.55
C PRO A 88 -16.34 15.38 -1.57
N ILE A 89 -17.38 14.64 -1.97
CA ILE A 89 -17.26 13.64 -3.04
C ILE A 89 -17.17 14.43 -4.34
N GLN A 90 -15.94 14.75 -4.74
CA GLN A 90 -15.61 15.34 -6.02
C GLN A 90 -14.59 14.46 -6.74
N ASP A 91 -14.55 14.57 -8.07
CA ASP A 91 -13.73 13.78 -9.00
C ASP A 91 -12.21 13.80 -8.72
N TYR A 92 -11.72 14.62 -7.79
CA TYR A 92 -10.30 14.63 -7.40
C TYR A 92 -9.97 13.75 -6.18
N ALA A 93 -10.96 13.33 -5.39
CA ALA A 93 -10.76 12.36 -4.31
C ALA A 93 -10.52 10.94 -4.86
N MET A 94 -10.80 10.75 -6.15
CA MET A 94 -10.49 9.55 -6.93
C MET A 94 -9.40 9.93 -7.93
N ASN A 95 -8.22 9.29 -7.83
CA ASN A 95 -7.09 9.35 -8.77
C ASN A 95 -7.25 10.32 -9.96
N GLN A 96 -6.74 11.53 -9.82
CA GLN A 96 -6.59 12.43 -10.97
C GLN A 96 -5.40 11.93 -11.80
N LYS A 97 -5.62 11.73 -13.10
CA LYS A 97 -4.58 11.38 -14.07
C LYS A 97 -3.48 12.44 -14.14
#